data_AF-A0A163ANN9-F1
#
_entry.id   AF-A0A163ANN9-F1
#
_cell.length_a   1.000
_cell.length_b   1.000
_cell.length_c   1.000
_cell.angle_alpha   90.00
_cell.angle_beta   90.00
_cell.angle_gamma   90.00
#
_symmetry.space_group_name_H-M   'P 1'
#
loop_
_entity.id
_entity.type
_entity.pdbx_description
1 polymer ?
#
loop_
_entity_poly.entity_id
_entity_poly.type
_entity_poly.pdbx_seq_one_letter_code
_entity_poly.pdbx_strand_id
1 'polypeptide(L)'
;MATDWGNYTDYTGPSRAPGSATHILDARLNLLTTLVPAIFTAKTCLDIGCNAGHVSCQLALDFHAASVTGVDIDSKLVAQAESLWALRSSRARPPTGPSQRTVDYYPVSAILTHGYRIEPKSKGSRTPSSVSTASDWPWVQFVSADWLASADRAISGPYDVILALSVIKWIHLEHLDEGLRAFFSKCASCLRSGGFLVIELQAWNSYEKAVRPNHSPHFSENLKQLVYRPETSFDGLLEEHSLRLCASSTDLPRRINVYPTTRAAEQTDRARCRKSSRPLKRWDGIASIPGHRKSEMPPASSSFTALNVPSDLVPEYMGSFTLAAPPNTDLWRKPPSRDTSTAPILYTALRNPFIAAEVTVSAEWELEWDQGGLVIFAGAPPGRTTPIAATPETPGVVSSSLNDGATTCMPRPDTHHRGTDSNSRIPIPDLGHQPPRPRSPPPAYVAPAPASKWVKVGLEFCNNACHATSVVANSEGADWSLTSLPQYHARRQDLRVKIERIGYALWVWYEDEMLGWKKLREVTWFFWGVEDKAVRVGVYASRPANFGISVFDRRNGGSNVGTRNLCIEFEGLEIF
;
A
#
# COMPACT_ATOMS: atom_id res chain seq x y z
N MET A 1 9.53 -9.19 25.18
CA MET A 1 9.89 -10.61 25.02
C MET A 1 11.41 -10.71 24.96
N ALA A 2 11.98 -11.76 25.55
CA ALA A 2 13.40 -12.02 25.43
C ALA A 2 13.76 -12.36 23.97
N THR A 3 14.96 -11.98 23.54
CA THR A 3 15.47 -12.26 22.19
C THR A 3 16.91 -12.72 22.27
N ASP A 4 17.31 -13.65 21.41
CA ASP A 4 18.67 -14.20 21.43
C ASP A 4 19.67 -13.24 20.80
N TRP A 5 19.31 -12.52 19.72
CA TRP A 5 20.20 -11.61 18.99
C TRP A 5 19.57 -10.26 18.65
N GLY A 6 18.50 -9.86 19.35
CA GLY A 6 17.73 -8.66 18.99
C GLY A 6 16.82 -8.83 17.78
N ASN A 7 16.54 -10.08 17.42
CA ASN A 7 15.62 -10.54 16.37
C ASN A 7 14.14 -10.36 16.78
N TYR A 8 13.72 -9.11 17.05
CA TYR A 8 12.32 -8.81 17.36
C TYR A 8 11.44 -8.97 16.10
N THR A 9 10.31 -9.69 16.23
CA THR A 9 9.36 -9.96 15.12
C THR A 9 8.68 -8.71 14.58
N ASP A 10 8.50 -7.69 15.41
CA ASP A 10 7.84 -6.43 15.05
C ASP A 10 8.83 -5.26 15.13
N TYR A 11 10.09 -5.50 14.73
CA TYR A 11 11.11 -4.46 14.79
C TYR A 11 10.82 -3.36 13.77
N THR A 12 10.32 -2.22 14.24
CA THR A 12 10.13 -1.03 13.40
C THR A 12 11.30 -0.05 13.49
N GLY A 13 12.22 -0.23 14.45
CA GLY A 13 13.26 0.76 14.77
C GLY A 13 12.71 2.01 15.45
N PRO A 14 13.56 2.85 16.06
CA PRO A 14 13.13 4.07 16.77
C PRO A 14 12.68 5.17 15.80
N SER A 15 13.10 5.09 14.54
CA SER A 15 12.86 6.11 13.50
C SER A 15 11.57 5.89 12.71
N ARG A 16 10.81 4.84 13.03
CA ARG A 16 9.54 4.50 12.37
C ARG A 16 8.41 4.59 13.39
N ALA A 17 7.34 5.29 13.04
CA ALA A 17 6.19 5.42 13.94
C ALA A 17 5.54 4.03 14.19
N PRO A 18 5.12 3.72 15.43
CA PRO A 18 4.39 2.48 15.73
C PRO A 18 3.17 2.34 14.81
N GLY A 19 2.96 1.16 14.23
CA GLY A 19 1.84 0.92 13.31
C GLY A 19 2.00 1.52 11.90
N SER A 20 3.19 2.00 11.53
CA SER A 20 3.44 2.52 10.17
C SER A 20 3.22 1.44 9.12
N ALA A 21 2.29 1.70 8.20
CA ALA A 21 2.00 0.81 7.08
C ALA A 21 3.24 0.53 6.22
N THR A 22 3.23 -0.59 5.48
CA THR A 22 4.35 -1.02 4.63
C THR A 22 4.70 -0.06 3.49
N HIS A 23 3.79 0.84 3.13
CA HIS A 23 3.99 1.87 2.10
C HIS A 23 4.63 3.16 2.64
N ILE A 24 4.74 3.33 3.97
CA ILE A 24 5.43 4.47 4.54
C ILE A 24 6.94 4.25 4.39
N LEU A 25 7.60 5.17 3.68
CA LEU A 25 9.04 5.11 3.46
C LEU A 25 9.80 5.27 4.79
N ASP A 26 10.86 4.48 4.94
CA ASP A 26 11.74 4.52 6.09
C ASP A 26 12.49 5.87 6.12
N ALA A 27 12.31 6.62 7.20
CA ALA A 27 12.90 7.95 7.35
C ALA A 27 14.43 7.93 7.24
N ARG A 28 15.09 6.81 7.60
CA ARG A 28 16.54 6.63 7.48
C ARG A 28 16.97 6.61 6.01
N LEU A 29 16.20 5.96 5.14
CA LEU A 29 16.49 5.91 3.71
C LEU A 29 16.29 7.29 3.06
N ASN A 30 15.22 8.00 3.42
CA ASN A 30 15.01 9.38 2.97
C ASN A 30 16.17 10.30 3.38
N LEU A 31 16.58 10.26 4.64
CA LEU A 31 17.72 11.04 5.14
C LEU A 31 19.01 10.70 4.40
N LEU A 32 19.25 9.43 4.08
CA LEU A 32 20.46 9.03 3.35
C LEU A 32 20.51 9.62 1.93
N THR A 33 19.36 9.77 1.26
CA THR A 33 19.32 10.43 -0.05
C THR A 33 19.61 11.93 0.01
N THR A 34 19.39 12.58 1.15
CA THR A 34 19.75 14.00 1.33
C THR A 34 21.23 14.17 1.69
N LEU A 35 21.80 13.24 2.46
CA LEU A 35 23.23 13.24 2.82
C LEU A 35 24.13 12.91 1.63
N VAL A 36 23.74 11.92 0.83
CA VAL A 36 24.48 11.48 -0.36
C VAL A 36 23.48 11.32 -1.51
N PRO A 37 23.42 12.30 -2.44
CA PRO A 37 22.51 12.24 -3.58
C PRO A 37 22.71 10.96 -4.41
N ALA A 38 21.59 10.30 -4.76
CA ALA A 38 21.58 9.06 -5.53
C ALA A 38 22.39 7.90 -4.90
N ILE A 39 22.55 7.88 -3.56
CA ILE A 39 23.27 6.82 -2.84
C ILE A 39 22.78 5.41 -3.17
N PHE A 40 21.49 5.22 -3.48
CA PHE A 40 20.91 3.90 -3.76
C PHE A 40 20.60 3.65 -5.25
N THR A 41 20.40 4.70 -6.04
CA THR A 41 19.89 4.56 -7.42
C THR A 41 20.88 3.80 -8.29
N ALA A 42 20.39 2.71 -8.90
CA ALA A 42 21.18 1.78 -9.71
C ALA A 42 22.39 1.18 -8.98
N LYS A 43 22.34 1.06 -7.64
CA LYS A 43 23.41 0.51 -6.81
C LYS A 43 23.16 -0.93 -6.38
N THR A 44 24.25 -1.64 -6.11
CA THR A 44 24.24 -2.94 -5.42
C THR A 44 24.36 -2.72 -3.91
N CYS A 45 23.28 -2.99 -3.19
CA CYS A 45 23.15 -2.74 -1.76
C CYS A 45 23.16 -4.05 -0.95
N LEU A 46 23.75 -3.99 0.24
CA LEU A 46 23.66 -5.01 1.29
C LEU A 46 22.98 -4.41 2.53
N ASP A 47 22.02 -5.13 3.09
CA ASP A 47 21.30 -4.76 4.32
C ASP A 47 21.61 -5.81 5.41
N ILE A 48 22.48 -5.46 6.36
CA ILE A 48 22.94 -6.35 7.44
C ILE A 48 21.99 -6.24 8.63
N GLY A 49 21.45 -7.38 9.07
CA GLY A 49 20.38 -7.44 10.06
C GLY A 49 19.05 -6.99 9.46
N CYS A 50 18.72 -7.50 8.28
CA CYS A 50 17.58 -7.01 7.49
C CYS A 50 16.21 -7.28 8.13
N ASN A 51 16.15 -8.07 9.21
CA ASN A 51 14.93 -8.47 9.91
C ASN A 51 13.90 -9.03 8.90
N ALA A 52 12.62 -8.65 9.00
CA ALA A 52 11.56 -9.03 8.06
C ALA A 52 11.62 -8.29 6.70
N GLY A 53 12.77 -7.70 6.34
CA GLY A 53 13.05 -7.22 4.98
C GLY A 53 12.39 -5.91 4.58
N HIS A 54 11.86 -5.12 5.51
CA HIS A 54 11.20 -3.85 5.20
C HIS A 54 12.11 -2.84 4.49
N VAL A 55 13.30 -2.60 5.04
CA VAL A 55 14.31 -1.69 4.48
C VAL A 55 14.77 -2.22 3.12
N SER A 56 15.19 -3.49 3.08
CA SER A 56 15.60 -4.19 1.86
C SER A 56 14.58 -4.06 0.71
N CYS A 57 13.30 -4.27 0.97
CA CYS A 57 12.26 -4.14 -0.06
C CYS A 57 12.11 -2.69 -0.55
N GLN A 58 12.25 -1.71 0.34
CA GLN A 58 12.15 -0.29 -0.06
C GLN A 58 13.35 0.15 -0.88
N LEU A 59 14.57 -0.28 -0.52
CA LEU A 59 15.77 -0.03 -1.34
C LEU A 59 15.55 -0.44 -2.80
N ALA A 60 14.97 -1.62 -3.00
CA ALA A 60 14.71 -2.15 -4.34
C ALA A 60 13.59 -1.40 -5.07
N LEU A 61 12.41 -1.26 -4.45
CA LEU A 61 11.19 -0.81 -5.15
C LEU A 61 11.01 0.71 -5.16
N ASP A 62 11.44 1.38 -4.09
CA ASP A 62 11.13 2.79 -3.84
C ASP A 62 12.36 3.68 -4.04
N PHE A 63 13.57 3.16 -3.80
CA PHE A 63 14.84 3.89 -3.97
C PHE A 63 15.67 3.41 -5.18
N HIS A 64 15.11 2.50 -5.99
CA HIS A 64 15.65 2.06 -7.26
C HIS A 64 17.07 1.48 -7.20
N ALA A 65 17.40 0.74 -6.14
CA ALA A 65 18.61 -0.07 -6.11
C ALA A 65 18.57 -1.12 -7.23
N ALA A 66 19.70 -1.34 -7.91
CA ALA A 66 19.79 -2.36 -8.96
C ALA A 66 19.72 -3.78 -8.37
N SER A 67 20.31 -3.96 -7.20
CA SER A 67 20.25 -5.23 -6.48
C SER A 67 20.33 -5.03 -4.97
N VAL A 68 19.59 -5.83 -4.21
CA VAL A 68 19.60 -5.81 -2.74
C VAL A 68 19.81 -7.22 -2.20
N THR A 69 20.80 -7.38 -1.33
CA THR A 69 20.96 -8.59 -0.51
C THR A 69 20.63 -8.24 0.94
N GLY A 70 19.62 -8.90 1.51
CA GLY A 70 19.35 -8.82 2.95
C GLY A 70 19.95 -10.04 3.66
N VAL A 71 20.65 -9.82 4.78
CA VAL A 71 21.16 -10.91 5.63
C VAL A 71 20.64 -10.75 7.04
N ASP A 72 20.12 -11.83 7.62
CA ASP A 72 19.70 -11.89 9.02
C ASP A 72 20.05 -13.26 9.61
N ILE A 73 20.36 -13.30 10.90
CA ILE A 73 20.72 -14.56 11.58
C ILE A 73 19.48 -15.45 11.79
N ASP A 74 18.29 -14.85 11.91
CA ASP A 74 17.05 -15.58 12.17
C ASP A 74 16.37 -16.03 10.87
N SER A 75 16.41 -17.35 10.62
CA SER A 75 15.76 -17.98 9.47
C SER A 75 14.26 -17.68 9.35
N LYS A 76 13.54 -17.44 10.46
CA LYS A 76 12.11 -17.10 10.45
C LYS A 76 11.90 -15.68 9.93
N LEU A 77 12.72 -14.73 10.36
CA LEU A 77 12.68 -13.35 9.86
C LEU A 77 13.06 -13.30 8.38
N VAL A 78 14.05 -14.09 7.96
CA VAL A 78 14.39 -14.26 6.53
C VAL A 78 13.21 -14.81 5.73
N ALA A 79 12.49 -15.82 6.24
CA ALA A 79 11.29 -16.33 5.58
C ALA A 79 10.16 -15.28 5.49
N GLN A 80 10.02 -14.42 6.50
CA GLN A 80 9.10 -13.27 6.46
C GLN A 80 9.54 -12.23 5.44
N ALA A 81 10.85 -11.95 5.34
CA ALA A 81 11.42 -11.04 4.34
C ALA A 81 11.18 -11.53 2.91
N GLU A 82 11.39 -12.84 2.66
CA GLU A 82 11.05 -13.46 1.37
C GLU A 82 9.56 -13.35 1.05
N SER A 83 8.69 -13.56 2.04
CA SER A 83 7.23 -13.42 1.88
C SER A 83 6.82 -11.97 1.60
N LEU A 84 7.43 -11.01 2.30
CA LEU A 84 7.19 -9.58 2.07
C LEU A 84 7.66 -9.16 0.67
N TRP A 85 8.82 -9.63 0.23
CA TRP A 85 9.32 -9.37 -1.11
C TRP A 85 8.43 -9.97 -2.19
N ALA A 86 8.02 -11.24 -2.03
CA ALA A 86 7.07 -11.88 -2.93
C ALA A 86 5.77 -11.07 -3.03
N LEU A 87 5.21 -10.63 -1.90
CA LEU A 87 4.03 -9.79 -1.83
C LEU A 87 4.24 -8.43 -2.53
N ARG A 88 5.29 -7.68 -2.18
CA ARG A 88 5.52 -6.33 -2.73
C ARG A 88 5.89 -6.36 -4.21
N SER A 89 6.73 -7.29 -4.64
CA SER A 89 7.13 -7.44 -6.05
C SER A 89 5.97 -7.88 -6.95
N SER A 90 5.06 -8.71 -6.43
CA SER A 90 3.83 -9.09 -7.15
C SER A 90 2.88 -7.92 -7.34
N ARG A 91 2.89 -6.94 -6.43
CA ARG A 91 2.07 -5.71 -6.55
C ARG A 91 2.68 -4.66 -7.46
N ALA A 92 3.90 -4.88 -7.94
CA ALA A 92 4.64 -3.92 -8.73
C ALA A 92 4.58 -4.30 -10.21
N ARG A 93 4.14 -3.35 -11.04
CA ARG A 93 3.87 -3.56 -12.47
C ARG A 93 5.15 -3.98 -13.21
N PRO A 94 5.14 -5.06 -14.01
CA PRO A 94 6.28 -5.38 -14.86
C PRO A 94 6.55 -4.26 -15.87
N PRO A 95 7.83 -3.97 -16.21
CA PRO A 95 8.17 -3.19 -17.39
C PRO A 95 7.57 -3.93 -18.60
N THR A 96 6.68 -3.27 -19.35
CA THR A 96 6.05 -3.87 -20.53
C THR A 96 6.40 -3.08 -21.76
N GLY A 97 6.87 -3.78 -22.79
CA GLY A 97 6.84 -3.26 -24.16
C GLY A 97 5.39 -3.15 -24.66
N PRO A 98 5.15 -2.38 -25.73
CA PRO A 98 3.80 -1.98 -26.16
C PRO A 98 2.85 -3.12 -26.58
N SER A 99 3.30 -4.36 -26.73
CA SER A 99 2.53 -5.45 -27.37
C SER A 99 2.12 -6.62 -26.47
N GLN A 100 2.48 -6.65 -25.19
CA GLN A 100 2.22 -7.83 -24.34
C GLN A 100 1.01 -7.62 -23.42
N ARG A 101 -0.01 -8.48 -23.57
CA ARG A 101 -1.20 -8.50 -22.68
C ARG A 101 -0.74 -8.72 -21.24
N THR A 102 -1.12 -7.80 -20.37
CA THR A 102 -0.72 -7.73 -18.96
C THR A 102 -1.73 -8.44 -18.07
N VAL A 103 -1.28 -9.31 -17.16
CA VAL A 103 -2.03 -9.60 -15.94
C VAL A 103 -1.69 -8.48 -14.96
N ASP A 104 -2.67 -7.64 -14.66
CA ASP A 104 -2.52 -6.54 -13.70
C ASP A 104 -2.59 -7.15 -12.30
N TYR A 105 -1.44 -7.40 -11.68
CA TYR A 105 -1.37 -7.93 -10.32
C TYR A 105 -1.60 -6.78 -9.32
N TYR A 106 -2.84 -6.30 -9.26
CA TYR A 106 -3.35 -5.40 -8.24
C TYR A 106 -4.86 -5.65 -8.09
N PRO A 107 -5.40 -6.10 -6.94
CA PRO A 107 -4.97 -5.99 -5.52
C PRO A 107 -4.54 -7.34 -4.90
N VAL A 108 -4.51 -7.48 -3.55
CA VAL A 108 -4.18 -8.75 -2.83
C VAL A 108 -4.96 -9.95 -3.39
N SER A 109 -6.20 -9.75 -3.84
CA SER A 109 -6.99 -10.81 -4.48
C SER A 109 -6.28 -11.40 -5.71
N ALA A 110 -5.58 -10.60 -6.51
CA ALA A 110 -4.81 -11.09 -7.65
C ALA A 110 -3.69 -12.04 -7.21
N ILE A 111 -3.04 -11.78 -6.06
CA ILE A 111 -2.02 -12.66 -5.48
C ILE A 111 -2.66 -13.95 -4.94
N LEU A 112 -3.82 -13.83 -4.28
CA LEU A 112 -4.55 -15.00 -3.78
C LEU A 112 -5.04 -15.89 -4.93
N THR A 113 -5.41 -15.32 -6.08
CA THR A 113 -5.94 -16.05 -7.24
C THR A 113 -4.84 -16.59 -8.15
N HIS A 114 -3.76 -15.83 -8.37
CA HIS A 114 -2.76 -16.12 -9.38
C HIS A 114 -1.38 -16.46 -8.81
N GLY A 115 -1.21 -16.46 -7.49
CA GLY A 115 0.07 -16.73 -6.83
C GLY A 115 1.02 -15.54 -6.85
N TYR A 116 2.23 -15.76 -6.34
CA TYR A 116 3.26 -14.71 -6.31
C TYR A 116 3.99 -14.65 -7.65
N ARG A 117 4.33 -13.44 -8.10
CA ARG A 117 5.21 -13.22 -9.25
C ARG A 117 6.59 -13.84 -9.03
N ILE A 118 7.10 -13.74 -7.80
CA ILE A 118 8.34 -14.36 -7.35
C ILE A 118 7.96 -15.24 -6.15
N GLU A 119 7.97 -16.56 -6.35
CA GLU A 119 7.58 -17.50 -5.29
C GLU A 119 8.61 -17.47 -4.13
N PRO A 120 8.15 -17.41 -2.87
CA PRO A 120 9.02 -17.58 -1.71
C PRO A 120 9.69 -18.95 -1.72
N LYS A 121 10.98 -19.03 -1.36
CA LYS A 121 11.75 -20.29 -1.39
C LYS A 121 11.18 -21.35 -0.45
N SER A 122 10.42 -20.94 0.58
CA SER A 122 9.79 -21.81 1.57
C SER A 122 8.64 -22.68 1.02
N LYS A 123 8.13 -22.42 -0.19
CA LYS A 123 7.09 -23.23 -0.84
C LYS A 123 7.68 -23.92 -2.07
N GLY A 124 8.22 -25.13 -1.87
CA GLY A 124 8.71 -25.96 -2.96
C GLY A 124 7.60 -26.33 -3.94
N SER A 125 7.61 -25.75 -5.14
CA SER A 125 7.06 -26.38 -6.34
C SER A 125 7.90 -25.99 -7.55
N ARG A 126 8.50 -27.00 -8.17
CA ARG A 126 9.27 -26.89 -9.41
C ARG A 126 8.34 -26.65 -10.59
N THR A 127 8.52 -25.53 -11.27
CA THR A 127 8.82 -25.51 -12.71
C THR A 127 9.62 -24.23 -12.98
N PRO A 128 10.92 -24.32 -13.34
CA PRO A 128 11.66 -23.13 -13.74
C PRO A 128 11.18 -22.75 -15.14
N SER A 129 10.27 -21.79 -15.24
CA SER A 129 10.00 -21.13 -16.51
C SER A 129 11.29 -20.41 -16.95
N SER A 130 11.89 -20.95 -17.99
CA SER A 130 13.13 -20.48 -18.61
C SER A 130 12.88 -19.23 -19.47
N VAL A 131 13.26 -18.04 -18.99
CA VAL A 131 13.60 -16.83 -19.80
C VAL A 131 14.44 -15.91 -18.90
N SER A 132 15.78 -15.85 -18.96
CA SER A 132 16.70 -15.18 -19.90
C SER A 132 16.64 -13.63 -19.97
N THR A 133 17.79 -13.04 -19.62
CA THR A 133 18.38 -11.73 -20.01
C THR A 133 17.73 -10.43 -19.52
N ALA A 134 18.45 -9.79 -18.58
CA ALA A 134 18.48 -8.36 -18.25
C ALA A 134 17.13 -7.64 -18.22
N SER A 135 16.30 -7.99 -17.23
CA SER A 135 15.11 -7.22 -16.89
C SER A 135 15.50 -5.93 -16.15
N ASP A 136 14.83 -4.80 -16.46
CA ASP A 136 14.81 -3.53 -15.70
C ASP A 136 14.25 -3.68 -14.25
N TRP A 137 14.29 -4.89 -13.69
CA TRP A 137 13.73 -5.24 -12.40
C TRP A 137 14.85 -5.44 -11.38
N PRO A 138 14.71 -4.89 -10.16
CA PRO A 138 15.75 -5.04 -9.14
C PRO A 138 15.89 -6.51 -8.72
N TRP A 139 17.13 -6.96 -8.58
CA TRP A 139 17.42 -8.30 -8.08
C TRP A 139 17.48 -8.30 -6.56
N VAL A 140 16.60 -9.06 -5.90
CA VAL A 140 16.54 -9.11 -4.43
C VAL A 140 16.67 -10.55 -3.94
N GLN A 141 17.52 -10.75 -2.94
CA GLN A 141 17.68 -12.03 -2.25
C GLN A 141 17.82 -11.83 -0.73
N PHE A 142 17.45 -12.86 0.01
CA PHE A 142 17.66 -12.93 1.46
C PHE A 142 18.46 -14.18 1.82
N VAL A 143 19.33 -14.04 2.83
CA VAL A 143 20.23 -15.08 3.32
C VAL A 143 20.08 -15.20 4.83
N SER A 144 19.81 -16.42 5.32
CA SER A 144 19.86 -16.71 6.76
C SER A 144 21.27 -17.12 7.13
N ALA A 145 21.97 -16.22 7.81
CA ALA A 145 23.36 -16.43 8.18
C ALA A 145 23.79 -15.47 9.29
N ASP A 146 24.68 -15.94 10.15
CA ASP A 146 25.57 -15.03 10.88
C ASP A 146 26.50 -14.35 9.86
N TRP A 147 26.37 -13.02 9.75
CA TRP A 147 27.17 -12.22 8.85
C TRP A 147 28.67 -12.37 9.10
N LEU A 148 29.13 -12.55 10.35
CA LEU A 148 30.55 -12.68 10.63
C LEU A 148 31.09 -14.07 10.28
N ALA A 149 30.41 -15.12 10.73
CA ALA A 149 30.87 -16.49 10.55
C ALA A 149 30.65 -17.06 9.13
N SER A 150 29.68 -16.55 8.38
CA SER A 150 29.30 -17.14 7.10
C SER A 150 30.25 -16.79 5.93
N ALA A 151 30.55 -17.82 5.14
CA ALA A 151 31.29 -17.74 3.88
C ALA A 151 30.38 -17.86 2.65
N ASP A 152 29.07 -17.62 2.81
CA ASP A 152 28.12 -17.66 1.69
C ASP A 152 28.50 -16.63 0.62
N ARG A 153 28.61 -17.09 -0.63
CA ARG A 153 28.96 -16.25 -1.79
C ARG A 153 27.91 -15.17 -2.05
N ALA A 154 26.67 -15.37 -1.62
CA ALA A 154 25.62 -14.38 -1.74
C ALA A 154 25.92 -13.09 -0.94
N ILE A 155 26.73 -13.19 0.11
CA ILE A 155 27.09 -12.10 1.02
C ILE A 155 28.57 -11.68 0.93
N SER A 156 29.33 -12.22 -0.04
CA SER A 156 30.77 -11.93 -0.17
C SER A 156 31.08 -10.60 -0.88
N GLY A 157 30.07 -9.92 -1.42
CA GLY A 157 30.25 -8.69 -2.20
C GLY A 157 30.86 -8.90 -3.60
N PRO A 158 31.28 -7.82 -4.28
CA PRO A 158 31.40 -6.46 -3.75
C PRO A 158 30.11 -5.61 -3.92
N TYR A 159 29.83 -4.74 -2.94
CA TYR A 159 28.67 -3.85 -2.85
C TYR A 159 29.05 -2.38 -3.04
N ASP A 160 28.12 -1.58 -3.57
CA ASP A 160 28.25 -0.12 -3.62
C ASP A 160 27.86 0.52 -2.28
N VAL A 161 26.86 -0.05 -1.60
CA VAL A 161 26.39 0.43 -0.30
C VAL A 161 26.17 -0.74 0.64
N ILE A 162 26.73 -0.66 1.86
CA ILE A 162 26.44 -1.58 2.95
C ILE A 162 25.71 -0.80 4.04
N LEU A 163 24.53 -1.29 4.44
CA LEU A 163 23.74 -0.75 5.52
C LEU A 163 23.90 -1.61 6.78
N ALA A 164 24.28 -0.98 7.88
CA ALA A 164 24.32 -1.56 9.21
C ALA A 164 23.41 -0.73 10.13
N LEU A 165 22.09 -0.89 9.95
CA LEU A 165 21.09 -0.09 10.65
C LEU A 165 20.63 -0.81 11.92
N SER A 166 21.04 -0.30 13.09
CA SER A 166 20.64 -0.82 14.41
C SER A 166 21.03 -2.29 14.69
N VAL A 167 22.05 -2.80 14.01
CA VAL A 167 22.52 -4.19 14.13
C VAL A 167 23.85 -4.31 14.92
N ILE A 168 24.73 -3.31 14.85
CA ILE A 168 26.12 -3.42 15.33
C ILE A 168 26.20 -3.76 16.82
N LYS A 169 25.28 -3.24 17.64
CA LYS A 169 25.22 -3.60 19.06
C LYS A 169 25.13 -5.11 19.27
N TRP A 170 24.30 -5.79 18.51
CA TRP A 170 24.07 -7.22 18.67
C TRP A 170 25.27 -8.04 18.19
N ILE A 171 25.89 -7.62 17.09
CA ILE A 171 27.16 -8.19 16.60
C ILE A 171 28.27 -8.03 17.66
N HIS A 172 28.36 -6.85 18.26
CA HIS A 172 29.37 -6.54 19.27
C HIS A 172 29.15 -7.30 20.59
N LEU A 173 27.89 -7.49 21.00
CA LEU A 173 27.55 -8.31 22.17
C LEU A 173 27.78 -9.81 21.93
N GLU A 174 27.51 -10.31 20.73
CA GLU A 174 27.69 -11.73 20.37
C GLU A 174 29.18 -12.10 20.23
N HIS A 175 29.95 -11.29 19.52
CA HIS A 175 31.31 -11.64 19.09
C HIS A 175 32.42 -10.83 19.77
N LEU A 176 32.08 -10.04 20.79
CA LEU A 176 33.01 -9.20 21.55
C LEU A 176 33.75 -8.17 20.66
N ASP A 177 34.78 -7.55 21.22
CA ASP A 177 35.58 -6.52 20.54
C ASP A 177 36.27 -7.04 19.27
N GLU A 178 36.76 -8.29 19.28
CA GLU A 178 37.36 -8.91 18.08
C GLU A 178 36.34 -9.10 16.96
N GLY A 179 35.10 -9.48 17.30
CA GLY A 179 34.01 -9.53 16.35
C GLY A 179 33.65 -8.18 15.74
N LEU A 180 33.67 -7.10 16.53
CA LEU A 180 33.46 -5.74 16.02
C LEU A 180 34.55 -5.34 15.01
N ARG A 181 35.81 -5.64 15.29
CA ARG A 181 36.92 -5.38 14.35
C ARG A 181 36.79 -6.21 13.08
N ALA A 182 36.50 -7.51 13.22
CA ALA A 182 36.23 -8.39 12.10
C ALA A 182 35.04 -7.89 11.25
N PHE A 183 34.02 -7.32 11.89
CA PHE A 183 32.85 -6.74 11.22
C PHE A 183 33.24 -5.55 10.34
N PHE A 184 33.99 -4.58 10.89
CA PHE A 184 34.45 -3.44 10.11
C PHE A 184 35.41 -3.85 8.98
N SER A 185 36.32 -4.79 9.24
CA SER A 185 37.21 -5.35 8.23
C SER A 185 36.44 -6.04 7.09
N LYS A 186 35.41 -6.83 7.41
CA LYS A 186 34.56 -7.50 6.41
C LYS A 186 33.75 -6.49 5.61
N CYS A 187 33.16 -5.48 6.24
CA CYS A 187 32.47 -4.40 5.54
C CYS A 187 33.40 -3.67 4.56
N ALA A 188 34.62 -3.32 4.99
CA ALA A 188 35.60 -2.64 4.14
C ALA A 188 36.01 -3.50 2.94
N SER A 189 36.24 -4.80 3.12
CA SER A 189 36.62 -5.71 2.03
C SER A 189 35.48 -6.03 1.06
N CYS A 190 34.23 -6.00 1.54
CA CYS A 190 33.05 -6.20 0.70
C CYS A 190 32.59 -4.93 -0.04
N LEU A 191 33.17 -3.76 0.21
CA LEU A 191 32.81 -2.52 -0.50
C LEU A 191 33.62 -2.33 -1.80
N ARG A 192 32.94 -1.87 -2.84
CA ARG A 192 33.58 -1.37 -4.06
C ARG A 192 34.38 -0.10 -3.78
N SER A 193 35.35 0.19 -4.65
CA SER A 193 36.01 1.49 -4.65
C SER A 193 34.98 2.59 -4.90
N GLY A 194 34.90 3.56 -4.00
CA GLY A 194 33.89 4.61 -4.01
C GLY A 194 32.55 4.24 -3.37
N GLY A 195 32.42 3.04 -2.79
CA GLY A 195 31.24 2.62 -2.05
C GLY A 195 31.14 3.20 -0.63
N PHE A 196 29.99 3.02 0.00
CA PHE A 196 29.65 3.59 1.31
C PHE A 196 29.23 2.53 2.33
N LEU A 197 29.82 2.57 3.52
CA LEU A 197 29.27 1.95 4.72
C LEU A 197 28.38 2.97 5.44
N VAL A 198 27.14 2.59 5.74
CA VAL A 198 26.20 3.39 6.51
C VAL A 198 25.94 2.72 7.86
N ILE A 199 26.09 3.49 8.94
CA ILE A 199 25.90 3.01 10.31
C ILE A 199 24.84 3.85 11.00
N GLU A 200 23.80 3.19 11.54
CA GLU A 200 22.93 3.79 12.55
C GLU A 200 23.49 3.46 13.94
N LEU A 201 24.05 4.46 14.61
CA LEU A 201 24.78 4.26 15.85
C LEU A 201 23.82 3.98 17.02
N GLN A 202 24.06 2.88 17.73
CA GLN A 202 23.37 2.56 18.98
C GLN A 202 24.26 2.94 20.15
N ALA A 203 23.84 3.92 20.94
CA ALA A 203 24.60 4.40 22.09
C ALA A 203 24.83 3.32 23.16
N TRP A 204 25.85 3.49 24.01
CA TRP A 204 26.21 2.54 25.07
C TRP A 204 25.05 2.23 26.03
N ASN A 205 24.23 3.22 26.39
CA ASN A 205 23.02 2.99 27.19
C ASN A 205 22.05 1.97 26.53
N SER A 206 22.05 1.87 25.20
CA SER A 206 21.28 0.83 24.51
C SER A 206 21.85 -0.58 24.73
N TYR A 207 23.15 -0.74 24.98
CA TYR A 207 23.78 -2.01 25.34
C TYR A 207 23.36 -2.42 26.75
N GLU A 208 23.48 -1.51 27.71
CA GLU A 208 23.09 -1.73 29.11
C GLU A 208 21.59 -2.11 29.23
N LYS A 209 20.73 -1.47 28.44
CA LYS A 209 19.30 -1.82 28.36
C LYS A 209 19.06 -3.20 27.72
N ALA A 210 19.88 -3.59 26.75
CA ALA A 210 19.69 -4.85 26.01
C ALA A 210 19.95 -6.08 26.88
N VAL A 211 20.88 -6.00 27.84
CA VAL A 211 21.25 -7.14 28.70
C VAL A 211 20.40 -7.27 29.98
N ARG A 212 19.36 -6.44 30.13
CA ARG A 212 18.47 -6.52 31.30
C ARG A 212 17.74 -7.87 31.36
N PRO A 213 17.30 -8.31 32.56
CA PRO A 213 16.69 -9.64 32.77
C PRO A 213 15.53 -9.99 31.82
N ASN A 214 14.74 -8.99 31.41
CA ASN A 214 13.57 -9.20 30.55
C ASN A 214 13.85 -9.06 29.04
N HIS A 215 15.12 -8.94 28.66
CA HIS A 215 15.59 -8.76 27.28
C HIS A 215 16.56 -9.89 26.90
N SER A 216 17.88 -9.64 26.91
CA SER A 216 18.91 -10.59 26.48
C SER A 216 19.97 -10.79 27.58
N PRO A 217 19.59 -11.32 28.76
CA PRO A 217 20.47 -11.40 29.91
C PRO A 217 21.70 -12.29 29.70
N HIS A 218 21.67 -13.22 28.74
CA HIS A 218 22.81 -14.06 28.38
C HIS A 218 24.03 -13.26 27.90
N PHE A 219 23.83 -12.04 27.38
CA PHE A 219 24.92 -11.14 26.99
C PHE A 219 25.53 -10.33 28.14
N SER A 220 25.05 -10.49 29.39
CA SER A 220 25.53 -9.68 30.52
C SER A 220 27.03 -9.86 30.78
N GLU A 221 27.57 -11.06 30.57
CA GLU A 221 29.01 -11.32 30.76
C GLU A 221 29.83 -10.79 29.59
N ASN A 222 29.30 -10.85 28.37
CA ASN A 222 29.96 -10.28 27.19
C ASN A 222 30.05 -8.75 27.31
N LEU A 223 28.99 -8.08 27.79
CA LEU A 223 28.99 -6.63 28.01
C LEU A 223 30.14 -6.15 28.91
N LYS A 224 30.45 -6.92 29.96
CA LYS A 224 31.54 -6.60 30.90
C LYS A 224 32.92 -6.68 30.26
N GLN A 225 33.07 -7.52 29.24
CA GLN A 225 34.33 -7.72 28.52
C GLN A 225 34.56 -6.66 27.45
N LEU A 226 33.52 -5.96 26.98
CA LEU A 226 33.67 -4.96 25.93
C LEU A 226 34.45 -3.75 26.43
N VAL A 227 35.51 -3.41 25.71
CA VAL A 227 36.32 -2.20 25.91
C VAL A 227 35.91 -1.12 24.92
N TYR A 228 35.63 -1.48 23.67
CA TYR A 228 35.25 -0.50 22.66
C TYR A 228 33.85 0.07 22.93
N ARG A 229 33.70 1.37 22.68
CA ARG A 229 32.43 2.09 22.86
C ARG A 229 31.99 2.73 21.54
N PRO A 230 30.68 2.70 21.20
CA PRO A 230 30.17 3.30 19.98
C PRO A 230 30.57 4.76 19.79
N GLU A 231 30.56 5.54 20.86
CA GLU A 231 30.75 6.99 20.84
C GLU A 231 32.22 7.41 20.80
N THR A 232 33.14 6.55 21.24
CA THR A 232 34.57 6.93 21.39
C THR A 232 35.53 6.05 20.60
N SER A 233 35.15 4.83 20.24
CA SER A 233 36.06 3.86 19.59
C SER A 233 35.75 3.60 18.13
N PHE A 234 34.47 3.64 17.72
CA PHE A 234 34.07 3.14 16.40
C PHE A 234 34.70 3.91 15.25
N ASP A 235 34.76 5.25 15.33
CA ASP A 235 35.37 6.06 14.26
C ASP A 235 36.85 5.71 14.08
N GLY A 236 37.61 5.56 15.17
CA GLY A 236 39.02 5.14 15.11
C GLY A 236 39.20 3.74 14.51
N LEU A 237 38.37 2.78 14.92
CA LEU A 237 38.40 1.41 14.39
C LEU A 237 38.05 1.35 12.90
N LEU A 238 37.11 2.17 12.44
CA LEU A 238 36.75 2.28 11.03
C LEU A 238 37.89 2.92 10.22
N GLU A 239 38.58 3.91 10.79
CA GLU A 239 39.74 4.54 10.17
C GLU A 239 40.91 3.56 9.95
N GLU A 240 41.14 2.60 10.86
CA GLU A 240 42.10 1.49 10.68
C GLU A 240 41.81 0.69 9.40
N HIS A 241 40.56 0.66 8.95
CA HIS A 241 40.10 -0.02 7.74
C HIS A 241 39.84 0.93 6.57
N SER A 242 40.42 2.14 6.57
CA SER A 242 40.26 3.13 5.50
C SER A 242 38.81 3.60 5.27
N LEU A 243 37.96 3.50 6.29
CA LEU A 243 36.59 4.01 6.29
C LEU A 243 36.53 5.26 7.17
N ARG A 244 36.64 6.44 6.56
CA ARG A 244 36.62 7.73 7.26
C ARG A 244 35.21 8.31 7.27
N LEU A 245 34.79 8.95 8.36
CA LEU A 245 33.48 9.58 8.42
C LEU A 245 33.38 10.72 7.38
N CYS A 246 32.43 10.66 6.44
CA CYS A 246 32.23 11.71 5.44
C CYS A 246 30.98 12.56 5.65
N ALA A 247 29.91 11.95 6.19
CA ALA A 247 28.66 12.63 6.47
C ALA A 247 28.00 12.02 7.70
N SER A 248 27.28 12.84 8.45
CA SER A 248 26.47 12.39 9.58
C SER A 248 25.23 13.26 9.73
N SER A 249 24.20 12.71 10.37
CA SER A 249 23.01 13.48 10.79
C SER A 249 22.46 12.93 12.10
N THR A 250 21.92 13.85 12.90
CA THR A 250 21.21 13.62 14.16
C THR A 250 19.73 13.98 14.06
N ASP A 251 19.19 14.14 12.84
CA ASP A 251 17.78 14.52 12.61
C ASP A 251 16.80 13.39 12.94
N LEU A 252 17.32 12.17 13.12
CA LEU A 252 16.59 11.02 13.62
C LEU A 252 17.03 10.68 15.06
N PRO A 253 16.20 9.94 15.83
CA PRO A 253 16.52 9.61 17.23
C PRO A 253 17.86 8.91 17.45
N ARG A 254 18.38 8.22 16.42
CA ARG A 254 19.73 7.66 16.39
C ARG A 254 20.54 8.33 15.29
N ARG A 255 21.79 8.67 15.61
CA ARG A 255 22.73 9.26 14.68
C ARG A 255 23.01 8.30 13.52
N ILE A 256 22.94 8.80 12.30
CA ILE A 256 23.38 8.08 11.09
C ILE A 256 24.72 8.65 10.67
N ASN A 257 25.68 7.75 10.41
CA ASN A 257 27.02 8.06 9.92
C ASN A 257 27.26 7.35 8.58
N VAL A 258 27.95 8.02 7.66
CA VAL A 258 28.31 7.51 6.34
C VAL A 258 29.82 7.54 6.19
N TYR A 259 30.42 6.40 5.80
CA TYR A 259 31.85 6.21 5.65
C TYR A 259 32.15 5.70 4.23
N PRO A 260 32.83 6.48 3.36
CA PRO A 260 33.23 6.02 2.05
C PRO A 260 34.53 5.22 2.10
N THR A 261 34.77 4.39 1.09
CA THR A 261 36.11 3.85 0.84
C THR A 261 37.04 4.94 0.28
N THR A 262 38.33 4.88 0.60
CA THR A 262 39.36 5.94 0.48
C THR A 262 39.48 6.66 -0.87
N ARG A 263 38.97 6.13 -1.99
CA ARG A 263 38.97 6.84 -3.28
C ARG A 263 37.79 7.79 -3.50
N ALA A 264 36.68 7.63 -2.79
CA ALA A 264 35.56 8.59 -2.86
C ALA A 264 35.90 9.91 -2.14
N ALA A 265 36.73 9.85 -1.09
CA ALA A 265 37.13 11.03 -0.31
C ALA A 265 37.90 12.07 -1.16
N GLU A 266 38.73 11.64 -2.11
CA GLU A 266 39.49 12.55 -3.00
C GLU A 266 38.59 13.27 -4.02
N GLN A 267 37.42 12.71 -4.32
CA GLN A 267 36.48 13.25 -5.31
C GLN A 267 35.49 14.23 -4.68
N THR A 268 35.09 14.00 -3.42
CA THR A 268 34.29 14.95 -2.63
C THR A 268 35.09 16.19 -2.21
N ASP A 269 36.40 16.06 -1.90
CA ASP A 269 37.25 17.22 -1.61
C ASP A 269 37.45 18.13 -2.84
N ARG A 270 37.56 17.56 -4.05
CA ARG A 270 37.61 18.33 -5.30
C ARG A 270 36.29 19.03 -5.64
N ALA A 271 35.16 18.46 -5.26
CA ALA A 271 33.83 19.08 -5.44
C ALA A 271 33.57 20.21 -4.43
N ARG A 272 34.10 20.09 -3.20
CA ARG A 272 34.01 21.12 -2.15
C ARG A 272 34.92 22.32 -2.43
N CYS A 273 36.11 22.08 -2.96
CA CYS A 273 37.11 23.13 -3.26
C CYS A 273 36.79 23.96 -4.53
N ARG A 274 35.86 23.52 -5.39
CA ARG A 274 35.43 24.27 -6.59
C ARG A 274 34.21 25.19 -6.40
N LYS A 275 33.62 25.26 -5.20
CA LYS A 275 32.45 26.11 -4.89
C LYS A 275 32.73 27.22 -3.86
N SER A 276 33.95 27.77 -3.80
CA SER A 276 34.24 28.99 -3.05
C SER A 276 34.92 30.05 -3.92
N SER A 277 34.13 30.76 -4.73
CA SER A 277 34.41 32.15 -5.16
C SER A 277 33.37 32.60 -6.19
N ARG A 278 32.25 33.13 -5.71
CA ARG A 278 31.49 34.19 -6.37
C ARG A 278 30.56 34.83 -5.34
N PRO A 279 30.53 36.18 -5.22
CA PRO A 279 29.68 36.83 -4.24
C PRO A 279 28.21 36.65 -4.61
N LEU A 280 27.39 36.37 -3.60
CA LEU A 280 25.94 36.39 -3.70
C LEU A 280 25.50 37.80 -4.14
N LYS A 281 25.02 37.95 -5.37
CA LYS A 281 24.25 39.13 -5.77
C LYS A 281 22.90 39.03 -5.09
N ARG A 282 22.66 39.97 -4.17
CA ARG A 282 21.38 40.35 -3.61
C ARG A 282 20.38 40.52 -4.77
N TRP A 283 19.40 39.62 -4.83
CA TRP A 283 18.14 39.85 -5.54
C TRP A 283 17.14 40.29 -4.48
N ASP A 284 16.91 41.60 -4.42
CA ASP A 284 15.80 42.18 -3.69
C ASP A 284 14.49 41.81 -4.42
N GLY A 285 13.55 41.25 -3.67
CA GLY A 285 12.11 41.36 -3.91
C GLY A 285 11.52 40.62 -5.12
N ILE A 286 10.95 39.43 -4.88
CA ILE A 286 9.54 39.21 -5.22
C ILE A 286 8.86 38.75 -3.93
N ALA A 287 7.80 39.48 -3.61
CA ALA A 287 7.07 39.45 -2.37
C ALA A 287 6.68 38.04 -1.91
N SER A 288 6.73 37.87 -0.59
CA SER A 288 5.85 37.00 0.17
C SER A 288 4.45 37.02 -0.46
N ILE A 289 3.96 35.88 -0.92
CA ILE A 289 2.54 35.76 -1.25
C ILE A 289 1.80 35.91 0.08
N PRO A 290 1.03 36.98 0.30
CA PRO A 290 0.22 37.12 1.49
C PRO A 290 -0.86 36.04 1.45
N GLY A 291 -1.28 35.58 2.63
CA GLY A 291 -2.32 34.56 2.77
C GLY A 291 -3.49 34.79 1.81
N HIS A 292 -3.61 33.90 0.82
CA HIS A 292 -4.86 33.71 0.11
C HIS A 292 -5.74 32.79 0.95
N ARG A 293 -6.39 33.37 1.96
CA ARG A 293 -7.81 33.07 2.13
C ARG A 293 -8.53 33.76 0.98
N LYS A 294 -8.46 33.19 -0.23
CA LYS A 294 -9.58 33.35 -1.13
C LYS A 294 -10.62 32.40 -0.58
N SER A 295 -11.67 32.97 -0.01
CA SER A 295 -12.96 32.29 0.01
C SER A 295 -13.30 32.05 -1.46
N GLU A 296 -12.88 30.90 -1.99
CA GLU A 296 -13.40 30.41 -3.26
C GLU A 296 -14.81 29.93 -2.99
N MET A 297 -15.73 30.30 -3.89
CA MET A 297 -17.11 29.92 -3.71
C MET A 297 -17.23 28.40 -3.83
N PRO A 298 -18.05 27.75 -2.99
CA PRO A 298 -18.27 26.32 -3.10
C PRO A 298 -18.78 25.96 -4.51
N PRO A 299 -18.52 24.73 -4.98
CA PRO A 299 -18.91 24.34 -6.32
C PRO A 299 -20.42 24.48 -6.51
N ALA A 300 -20.84 25.01 -7.66
CA ALA A 300 -22.24 25.30 -7.92
C ALA A 300 -23.10 24.02 -7.79
N SER A 301 -24.18 24.10 -7.01
CA SER A 301 -25.13 22.99 -6.79
C SER A 301 -25.69 22.42 -8.10
N SER A 302 -25.89 23.27 -9.11
CA SER A 302 -26.34 22.89 -10.46
C SER A 302 -25.38 21.96 -11.22
N SER A 303 -24.13 21.80 -10.76
CA SER A 303 -23.17 20.85 -11.32
C SER A 303 -23.23 19.46 -10.70
N PHE A 304 -23.93 19.30 -9.58
CA PHE A 304 -24.05 18.02 -8.88
C PHE A 304 -25.20 17.18 -9.41
N THR A 305 -24.98 15.88 -9.40
CA THR A 305 -25.96 14.83 -9.70
C THR A 305 -26.15 13.99 -8.45
N ALA A 306 -27.41 13.75 -8.09
CA ALA A 306 -27.77 12.83 -7.02
C ALA A 306 -27.79 11.37 -7.50
N LEU A 307 -27.31 10.46 -6.66
CA LEU A 307 -27.45 9.00 -6.79
C LEU A 307 -27.99 8.45 -5.47
N ASN A 308 -29.04 7.63 -5.55
CA ASN A 308 -29.78 7.09 -4.41
C ASN A 308 -30.38 8.17 -3.47
N VAL A 309 -30.59 9.37 -4.00
CA VAL A 309 -31.25 10.49 -3.33
C VAL A 309 -32.21 11.16 -4.33
N PRO A 310 -33.42 11.53 -3.91
CA PRO A 310 -34.30 12.39 -4.71
C PRO A 310 -33.57 13.65 -5.20
N SER A 311 -33.75 14.01 -6.48
CA SER A 311 -32.98 15.10 -7.12
C SER A 311 -33.34 16.49 -6.56
N ASP A 312 -34.51 16.64 -5.97
CA ASP A 312 -34.99 17.81 -5.24
C ASP A 312 -34.29 18.02 -3.88
N LEU A 313 -33.53 17.04 -3.41
CA LEU A 313 -32.74 17.12 -2.17
C LEU A 313 -31.26 17.46 -2.41
N VAL A 314 -30.87 17.85 -3.62
CA VAL A 314 -29.54 18.44 -3.86
C VAL A 314 -29.52 19.82 -3.18
N PRO A 315 -28.59 20.09 -2.25
CA PRO A 315 -28.53 21.36 -1.53
C PRO A 315 -28.33 22.54 -2.49
N GLU A 316 -29.03 23.65 -2.26
CA GLU A 316 -28.85 24.87 -3.05
C GLU A 316 -27.44 25.46 -2.90
N TYR A 317 -26.85 25.31 -1.71
CA TYR A 317 -25.52 25.78 -1.33
C TYR A 317 -24.62 24.61 -0.92
N MET A 318 -23.48 24.44 -1.60
CA MET A 318 -22.55 23.32 -1.36
C MET A 318 -21.42 23.64 -0.36
N GLY A 319 -21.44 24.81 0.29
CA GLY A 319 -20.38 25.19 1.25
C GLY A 319 -20.61 24.63 2.66
N SER A 320 -21.86 24.39 3.03
CA SER A 320 -22.26 23.66 4.25
C SER A 320 -23.64 23.05 3.98
N PHE A 321 -23.76 21.73 4.11
CA PHE A 321 -25.02 21.01 3.85
C PHE A 321 -25.04 19.65 4.55
N THR A 322 -26.23 19.05 4.64
CA THR A 322 -26.43 17.75 5.28
C THR A 322 -26.89 16.71 4.26
N LEU A 323 -26.32 15.50 4.32
CA LEU A 323 -26.79 14.34 3.56
C LEU A 323 -27.29 13.26 4.53
N ALA A 324 -28.54 12.84 4.36
CA ALA A 324 -29.14 11.79 5.17
C ALA A 324 -28.93 10.41 4.53
N ALA A 325 -28.46 9.44 5.32
CA ALA A 325 -28.33 8.04 4.96
C ALA A 325 -29.36 7.18 5.72
N PRO A 326 -30.38 6.66 5.03
CA PRO A 326 -31.30 5.67 5.61
C PRO A 326 -30.57 4.38 6.05
N PRO A 327 -31.17 3.58 6.95
CA PRO A 327 -30.63 2.27 7.29
C PRO A 327 -30.51 1.33 6.08
N ASN A 328 -29.51 0.43 6.11
CA ASN A 328 -29.15 -0.52 5.04
C ASN A 328 -28.62 0.16 3.76
N THR A 329 -27.97 1.30 3.91
CA THR A 329 -27.26 1.96 2.82
C THR A 329 -25.78 1.59 2.86
N ASP A 330 -25.20 1.28 1.70
CA ASP A 330 -23.76 0.97 1.56
C ASP A 330 -23.26 1.23 0.14
N LEU A 331 -21.95 1.47 0.03
CA LEU A 331 -21.19 1.44 -1.21
C LEU A 331 -20.04 0.43 -1.03
N TRP A 332 -20.21 -0.75 -1.60
CA TRP A 332 -19.26 -1.85 -1.47
C TRP A 332 -19.24 -2.74 -2.71
N ARG A 333 -18.08 -3.31 -3.07
CA ARG A 333 -17.97 -4.28 -4.17
C ARG A 333 -17.53 -5.63 -3.63
N LYS A 334 -18.42 -6.62 -3.69
CA LYS A 334 -18.11 -8.01 -3.35
C LYS A 334 -17.51 -8.72 -4.58
N PRO A 335 -16.41 -9.48 -4.43
CA PRO A 335 -15.89 -10.31 -5.51
C PRO A 335 -16.95 -11.29 -6.06
N PRO A 336 -16.97 -11.60 -7.37
CA PRO A 336 -16.03 -11.11 -8.38
C PRO A 336 -16.35 -9.73 -8.98
N SER A 337 -17.56 -9.16 -8.82
CA SER A 337 -17.90 -7.80 -9.29
C SER A 337 -19.31 -7.36 -8.88
N ARG A 338 -19.80 -7.79 -7.72
CA ARG A 338 -21.17 -7.49 -7.26
C ARG A 338 -21.18 -6.21 -6.42
N ASP A 339 -21.68 -5.13 -7.00
CA ASP A 339 -21.83 -3.85 -6.30
C ASP A 339 -23.07 -3.82 -5.41
N THR A 340 -22.88 -3.44 -4.16
CA THR A 340 -23.89 -2.76 -3.34
C THR A 340 -23.67 -1.27 -3.55
N SER A 341 -24.63 -0.58 -4.16
CA SER A 341 -24.57 0.87 -4.42
C SER A 341 -25.90 1.49 -4.01
N THR A 342 -26.20 1.44 -2.71
CA THR A 342 -27.42 2.00 -2.11
C THR A 342 -27.14 3.28 -1.32
N ALA A 343 -25.87 3.59 -1.04
CA ALA A 343 -25.46 4.83 -0.38
C ALA A 343 -25.93 6.08 -1.13
N PRO A 344 -26.55 7.05 -0.44
CA PRO A 344 -26.71 8.42 -0.88
C PRO A 344 -25.39 9.05 -1.31
N ILE A 345 -25.33 9.54 -2.55
CA ILE A 345 -24.13 10.16 -3.13
C ILE A 345 -24.54 11.42 -3.89
N LEU A 346 -23.81 12.51 -3.68
CA LEU A 346 -23.86 13.71 -4.51
C LEU A 346 -22.51 13.87 -5.21
N TYR A 347 -22.49 13.85 -6.55
CA TYR A 347 -21.24 13.94 -7.31
C TYR A 347 -21.34 14.87 -8.51
N THR A 348 -20.22 15.43 -8.93
CA THR A 348 -20.09 16.23 -10.15
C THR A 348 -19.16 15.56 -11.15
N ALA A 349 -19.39 15.81 -12.44
CA ALA A 349 -18.49 15.39 -13.51
C ALA A 349 -17.56 16.55 -13.86
N LEU A 350 -16.26 16.27 -13.91
CA LEU A 350 -15.25 17.32 -14.08
C LEU A 350 -15.08 17.68 -15.56
N ARG A 351 -14.98 18.99 -15.82
CA ARG A 351 -14.64 19.52 -17.15
C ARG A 351 -13.14 19.57 -17.40
N ASN A 352 -12.38 19.72 -16.31
CA ASN A 352 -10.92 19.77 -16.30
C ASN A 352 -10.36 18.51 -15.64
N PRO A 353 -9.07 18.19 -15.87
CA PRO A 353 -8.41 17.12 -15.14
C PRO A 353 -8.49 17.34 -13.63
N PHE A 354 -8.93 16.33 -12.90
CA PHE A 354 -8.99 16.34 -11.43
C PHE A 354 -7.62 16.61 -10.82
N ILE A 355 -7.55 17.56 -9.88
CA ILE A 355 -6.36 17.86 -9.09
C ILE A 355 -6.56 17.36 -7.66
N ALA A 356 -7.59 17.84 -6.97
CA ALA A 356 -7.86 17.46 -5.59
C ALA A 356 -9.32 17.72 -5.21
N ALA A 357 -9.78 17.07 -4.15
CA ALA A 357 -11.01 17.43 -3.46
C ALA A 357 -10.84 17.27 -1.96
N GLU A 358 -11.44 18.16 -1.18
CA GLU A 358 -11.40 18.13 0.27
C GLU A 358 -12.73 18.55 0.89
N VAL A 359 -13.01 18.04 2.09
CA VAL A 359 -14.22 18.35 2.85
C VAL A 359 -14.03 17.98 4.32
N THR A 360 -14.70 18.69 5.22
CA THR A 360 -14.87 18.29 6.62
C THR A 360 -16.19 17.56 6.76
N VAL A 361 -16.18 16.38 7.38
CA VAL A 361 -17.40 15.64 7.73
C VAL A 361 -17.60 15.58 9.23
N SER A 362 -18.84 15.73 9.68
CA SER A 362 -19.26 15.55 11.08
C SER A 362 -20.63 14.88 11.13
N ALA A 363 -20.86 14.02 12.13
CA ALA A 363 -22.13 13.38 12.39
C ALA A 363 -22.18 12.83 13.82
N GLU A 364 -23.38 12.58 14.34
CA GLU A 364 -23.54 11.72 15.51
C GLU A 364 -23.36 10.26 15.09
N TRP A 365 -22.14 9.74 15.28
CA TRP A 365 -21.79 8.37 14.92
C TRP A 365 -22.28 7.39 16.00
N GLU A 366 -23.34 6.65 15.69
CA GLU A 366 -24.07 5.86 16.69
C GLU A 366 -23.99 4.34 16.44
N LEU A 367 -24.06 3.93 15.18
CA LEU A 367 -24.16 2.51 14.80
C LEU A 367 -22.88 2.04 14.13
N GLU A 368 -22.53 0.76 14.37
CA GLU A 368 -21.40 0.15 13.69
C GLU A 368 -21.51 0.32 12.17
N TRP A 369 -20.40 0.72 11.57
CA TRP A 369 -20.22 1.00 10.16
C TRP A 369 -20.92 2.26 9.65
N ASP A 370 -21.42 3.15 10.51
CA ASP A 370 -21.78 4.51 10.08
C ASP A 370 -20.57 5.17 9.39
N GLN A 371 -20.78 5.73 8.19
CA GLN A 371 -19.72 6.18 7.28
C GLN A 371 -20.10 7.45 6.52
N GLY A 372 -19.14 8.36 6.33
CA GLY A 372 -19.29 9.50 5.42
C GLY A 372 -17.99 10.17 5.02
N GLY A 373 -17.98 10.80 3.85
CA GLY A 373 -16.80 11.49 3.33
C GLY A 373 -16.84 11.72 1.82
N LEU A 374 -15.67 11.71 1.17
CA LEU A 374 -15.53 11.89 -0.27
C LEU A 374 -15.61 10.56 -1.02
N VAL A 375 -16.09 10.63 -2.26
CA VAL A 375 -16.06 9.52 -3.21
C VAL A 375 -15.58 10.01 -4.58
N ILE A 376 -14.77 9.20 -5.26
CA ILE A 376 -14.31 9.45 -6.62
C ILE A 376 -14.50 8.20 -7.48
N PHE A 377 -15.04 8.39 -8.67
CA PHE A 377 -15.29 7.35 -9.67
C PHE A 377 -14.44 7.63 -10.91
N ALA A 378 -13.79 6.58 -11.41
CA ALA A 378 -13.22 6.53 -12.75
C ALA A 378 -14.18 5.71 -13.64
N GLY A 379 -15.07 6.42 -14.32
CA GLY A 379 -16.20 5.85 -15.06
C GLY A 379 -17.55 6.20 -14.42
N ALA A 380 -18.61 5.50 -14.85
CA ALA A 380 -19.94 5.71 -14.31
C ALA A 380 -20.05 5.17 -12.87
N PRO A 381 -20.74 5.87 -11.95
CA PRO A 381 -21.05 5.33 -10.64
C PRO A 381 -21.84 4.02 -10.75
N PRO A 382 -21.54 3.01 -9.92
CA PRO A 382 -22.27 1.74 -9.94
C PRO A 382 -23.75 1.95 -9.62
N GLY A 383 -24.62 1.20 -10.30
CA GLY A 383 -26.08 1.33 -10.19
C GLY A 383 -26.74 2.22 -11.24
N ARG A 384 -25.98 2.94 -12.08
CA ARG A 384 -26.51 3.72 -13.21
C ARG A 384 -26.36 2.95 -14.53
N THR A 385 -27.42 2.27 -15.00
CA THR A 385 -27.46 1.70 -16.35
C THR A 385 -27.56 2.83 -17.37
N THR A 386 -26.60 2.90 -18.31
CA THR A 386 -26.78 3.72 -19.51
C THR A 386 -27.81 3.04 -20.41
N PRO A 387 -28.80 3.75 -20.98
CA PRO A 387 -29.70 3.15 -21.95
C PRO A 387 -28.89 2.72 -23.17
N ILE A 388 -28.80 1.42 -23.44
CA ILE A 388 -28.35 0.93 -24.73
C ILE A 388 -29.40 1.41 -25.74
N ALA A 389 -28.97 2.19 -26.74
CA ALA A 389 -29.82 2.66 -27.82
C ALA A 389 -30.53 1.47 -28.46
N ALA A 390 -31.86 1.44 -28.37
CA ALA A 390 -32.68 0.41 -28.96
C ALA A 390 -32.55 0.44 -30.49
N THR A 391 -31.98 -0.62 -31.07
CA THR A 391 -32.22 -0.97 -32.47
C THR A 391 -33.65 -1.50 -32.63
N PRO A 392 -34.38 -1.15 -33.70
CA PRO A 392 -35.80 -1.43 -33.84
C PRO A 392 -36.08 -2.92 -34.01
N GLU A 393 -37.08 -3.41 -33.26
CA GLU A 393 -37.60 -4.78 -33.29
C GLU A 393 -38.28 -5.11 -34.62
N THR A 394 -38.21 -6.39 -35.01
CA THR A 394 -39.23 -7.04 -35.86
C THR A 394 -39.71 -8.34 -35.19
N PRO A 395 -40.99 -8.74 -35.38
CA PRO A 395 -41.78 -9.41 -34.33
C PRO A 395 -42.05 -10.92 -34.55
N GLY A 396 -42.41 -11.60 -33.45
CA GLY A 396 -43.02 -12.95 -33.40
C GLY A 396 -42.12 -13.96 -32.67
N VAL A 397 -42.53 -14.68 -31.62
CA VAL A 397 -43.78 -15.45 -31.44
C VAL A 397 -44.15 -15.56 -29.95
N VAL A 398 -45.45 -15.67 -29.71
CA VAL A 398 -46.21 -15.59 -28.46
C VAL A 398 -46.16 -16.87 -27.59
N SER A 399 -46.06 -16.63 -26.28
CA SER A 399 -46.57 -17.32 -25.07
C SER A 399 -46.61 -18.86 -24.95
N SER A 400 -46.19 -19.32 -23.77
CA SER A 400 -47.14 -19.87 -22.78
C SER A 400 -46.52 -19.97 -21.38
N SER A 401 -47.13 -19.23 -20.46
CA SER A 401 -47.10 -19.38 -19.01
C SER A 401 -47.57 -20.76 -18.55
N LEU A 402 -47.09 -21.25 -17.41
CA LEU A 402 -47.95 -21.79 -16.35
C LEU A 402 -47.19 -21.93 -15.03
N ASN A 403 -48.00 -21.86 -14.00
CA ASN A 403 -47.74 -21.50 -12.63
C ASN A 403 -47.64 -22.75 -11.73
N ASP A 404 -47.22 -22.51 -10.50
CA ASP A 404 -47.50 -23.29 -9.29
C ASP A 404 -46.70 -24.57 -8.99
N GLY A 405 -45.97 -24.48 -7.86
CA GLY A 405 -46.56 -25.07 -6.65
C GLY A 405 -45.86 -26.31 -6.10
N ALA A 406 -45.37 -26.14 -4.87
CA ALA A 406 -45.19 -27.17 -3.86
C ALA A 406 -44.03 -28.16 -4.01
N THR A 407 -42.93 -27.74 -3.40
CA THR A 407 -41.87 -28.53 -2.78
C THR A 407 -42.43 -29.52 -1.75
N THR A 408 -42.25 -30.84 -1.96
CA THR A 408 -41.96 -31.75 -0.84
C THR A 408 -41.24 -33.04 -1.26
N CYS A 409 -40.21 -33.34 -0.46
CA CYS A 409 -39.57 -34.63 -0.22
C CYS A 409 -38.47 -35.15 -1.17
N MET A 410 -37.26 -35.09 -0.59
CA MET A 410 -36.01 -35.78 -0.96
C MET A 410 -36.19 -37.28 -1.24
N PRO A 411 -35.44 -37.87 -2.18
CA PRO A 411 -35.26 -39.31 -2.25
C PRO A 411 -33.95 -39.74 -1.57
N ARG A 412 -33.98 -40.91 -0.94
CA ARG A 412 -32.80 -41.75 -0.69
C ARG A 412 -33.08 -43.17 -1.19
N PRO A 413 -32.00 -43.93 -1.49
CA PRO A 413 -31.91 -44.68 -2.73
C PRO A 413 -32.00 -46.20 -2.51
N ASP A 414 -31.75 -46.92 -3.61
CA ASP A 414 -31.44 -48.36 -3.70
C ASP A 414 -32.70 -49.26 -3.74
N THR A 415 -32.84 -50.28 -4.59
CA THR A 415 -31.91 -50.95 -5.48
C THR A 415 -32.70 -51.96 -6.35
N HIS A 416 -32.02 -52.45 -7.39
CA HIS A 416 -32.09 -53.80 -7.98
C HIS A 416 -33.00 -54.11 -9.19
N HIS A 417 -32.28 -54.71 -10.16
CA HIS A 417 -32.64 -55.70 -11.18
C HIS A 417 -33.09 -55.22 -12.56
N ARG A 418 -32.83 -55.93 -13.67
CA ARG A 418 -31.84 -56.93 -14.11
C ARG A 418 -32.26 -57.23 -15.56
N GLY A 419 -31.31 -57.36 -16.49
CA GLY A 419 -31.53 -57.87 -17.85
C GLY A 419 -32.09 -56.82 -18.82
N THR A 420 -31.76 -56.79 -20.11
CA THR A 420 -31.16 -57.78 -21.02
C THR A 420 -30.72 -57.05 -22.28
N ASP A 421 -29.69 -57.58 -22.92
CA ASP A 421 -29.17 -57.18 -24.23
C ASP A 421 -30.25 -57.11 -25.32
N SER A 422 -30.13 -56.14 -26.24
CA SER A 422 -30.27 -56.42 -27.67
C SER A 422 -29.76 -55.27 -28.54
N ASN A 423 -28.83 -55.63 -29.42
CA ASN A 423 -28.37 -54.87 -30.57
C ASN A 423 -29.54 -54.46 -31.49
N SER A 424 -29.60 -53.19 -31.87
CA SER A 424 -30.10 -52.82 -33.20
C SER A 424 -29.36 -51.60 -33.74
N ARG A 425 -28.49 -51.87 -34.72
CA ARG A 425 -27.94 -50.91 -35.68
C ARG A 425 -29.10 -50.33 -36.49
N ILE A 426 -29.18 -49.01 -36.61
CA ILE A 426 -29.90 -48.33 -37.69
C ILE A 426 -28.95 -47.30 -38.35
N PRO A 427 -28.96 -47.17 -39.69
CA PRO A 427 -27.85 -46.62 -40.48
C PRO A 427 -27.91 -45.10 -40.65
N ILE A 428 -26.72 -44.51 -40.84
CA ILE A 428 -26.48 -43.11 -41.19
C ILE A 428 -26.83 -42.90 -42.68
N PRO A 429 -27.62 -41.88 -43.05
CA PRO A 429 -27.69 -41.39 -44.42
C PRO A 429 -26.61 -40.33 -44.66
N ASP A 430 -25.84 -40.57 -45.72
CA ASP A 430 -24.84 -39.70 -46.31
C ASP A 430 -25.47 -38.43 -46.91
N LEU A 431 -24.95 -37.26 -46.54
CA LEU A 431 -25.37 -35.96 -47.06
C LEU A 431 -24.13 -35.10 -47.36
N GLY A 432 -23.66 -35.23 -48.60
CA GLY A 432 -23.32 -34.13 -49.52
C GLY A 432 -22.43 -33.00 -49.02
N HIS A 433 -21.20 -32.97 -49.54
CA HIS A 433 -20.28 -31.83 -49.48
C HIS A 433 -20.91 -30.53 -50.06
N GLN A 434 -21.10 -29.52 -49.22
CA GLN A 434 -21.24 -28.11 -49.64
C GLN A 434 -19.89 -27.38 -49.53
N PRO A 435 -19.54 -26.50 -50.49
CA PRO A 435 -18.32 -25.70 -50.42
C PRO A 435 -18.42 -24.61 -49.33
N PRO A 436 -17.29 -24.19 -48.72
CA PRO A 436 -17.31 -23.31 -47.55
C PRO A 436 -17.75 -21.89 -47.95
N ARG A 437 -18.76 -21.36 -47.25
CA ARG A 437 -19.17 -19.95 -47.36
C ARG A 437 -18.03 -19.03 -46.87
N PRO A 438 -17.81 -17.86 -47.49
CA PRO A 438 -16.82 -16.90 -47.03
C PRO A 438 -17.17 -16.44 -45.61
N ARG A 439 -16.22 -16.59 -44.68
CA ARG A 439 -16.37 -16.14 -43.29
C ARG A 439 -16.53 -14.63 -43.27
N SER A 440 -17.63 -14.14 -42.70
CA SER A 440 -17.79 -12.73 -42.37
C SER A 440 -16.65 -12.30 -41.43
N PRO A 441 -16.15 -11.06 -41.54
CA PRO A 441 -15.13 -10.56 -40.63
C PRO A 441 -15.66 -10.66 -39.19
N PRO A 442 -14.80 -11.01 -38.21
CA PRO A 442 -15.22 -11.04 -36.82
C PRO A 442 -15.77 -9.67 -36.45
N PRO A 443 -16.83 -9.60 -35.62
CA PRO A 443 -17.33 -8.32 -35.13
C PRO A 443 -16.15 -7.53 -34.55
N ALA A 444 -16.11 -6.23 -34.84
CA ALA A 444 -15.08 -5.36 -34.29
C ALA A 444 -14.96 -5.62 -32.79
N TYR A 445 -13.73 -5.85 -32.31
CA TYR A 445 -13.48 -6.04 -30.89
C TYR A 445 -13.93 -4.76 -30.16
N VAL A 446 -15.14 -4.80 -29.60
CA VAL A 446 -15.59 -3.81 -28.65
C VAL A 446 -14.84 -4.15 -27.36
N ALA A 447 -13.85 -3.34 -27.00
CA ALA A 447 -13.21 -3.47 -25.70
C ALA A 447 -14.32 -3.45 -24.64
N PRO A 448 -14.43 -4.48 -23.77
CA PRO A 448 -15.40 -4.43 -22.69
C PRO A 448 -15.10 -3.17 -21.87
N ALA A 449 -16.14 -2.36 -21.62
CA ALA A 449 -15.99 -1.14 -20.83
C ALA A 449 -15.30 -1.52 -19.50
N PRO A 450 -14.18 -0.88 -19.13
CA PRO A 450 -13.52 -1.19 -17.88
C PRO A 450 -14.53 -0.97 -16.75
N ALA A 451 -14.71 -1.98 -15.89
CA ALA A 451 -15.56 -1.85 -14.71
C ALA A 451 -15.17 -0.58 -13.95
N SER A 452 -16.14 0.25 -13.58
CA SER A 452 -15.84 1.55 -12.97
C SER A 452 -15.05 1.36 -11.69
N LYS A 453 -13.87 1.98 -11.64
CA LYS A 453 -13.05 2.02 -10.43
C LYS A 453 -13.59 3.11 -9.53
N TRP A 454 -13.59 2.92 -8.23
CA TRP A 454 -13.98 3.97 -7.30
C TRP A 454 -13.20 3.92 -6.00
N VAL A 455 -13.08 5.07 -5.35
CA VAL A 455 -12.51 5.20 -4.01
C VAL A 455 -13.48 6.01 -3.16
N LYS A 456 -13.80 5.51 -1.97
CA LYS A 456 -14.40 6.32 -0.90
C LYS A 456 -13.37 6.53 0.22
N VAL A 457 -13.36 7.72 0.80
CA VAL A 457 -12.56 8.09 1.97
C VAL A 457 -13.45 8.83 2.94
N GLY A 458 -13.22 8.68 4.24
CA GLY A 458 -14.02 9.40 5.21
C GLY A 458 -13.74 9.02 6.64
N LEU A 459 -14.73 9.29 7.47
CA LEU A 459 -14.83 8.78 8.83
C LEU A 459 -15.72 7.54 8.82
N GLU A 460 -15.32 6.52 9.57
CA GLU A 460 -16.10 5.30 9.81
C GLU A 460 -16.12 4.95 11.29
N PHE A 461 -17.31 4.65 11.81
CA PHE A 461 -17.50 4.22 13.19
C PHE A 461 -17.47 2.70 13.28
N CYS A 462 -16.51 2.14 14.00
CA CYS A 462 -16.43 0.71 14.23
C CYS A 462 -15.69 0.41 15.54
N ASN A 463 -16.00 -0.69 16.20
CA ASN A 463 -15.42 -1.04 17.50
C ASN A 463 -15.54 0.10 18.53
N ASN A 464 -16.68 0.78 18.52
CA ASN A 464 -16.99 1.88 19.44
C ASN A 464 -16.05 3.10 19.33
N ALA A 465 -15.45 3.34 18.16
CA ALA A 465 -14.61 4.52 17.90
C ALA A 465 -14.65 4.97 16.43
N CYS A 466 -14.40 6.27 16.21
CA CYS A 466 -14.26 6.87 14.89
C CYS A 466 -12.86 6.64 14.31
N HIS A 467 -12.81 6.31 13.02
CA HIS A 467 -11.56 6.01 12.32
C HIS A 467 -11.51 6.74 10.97
N ALA A 468 -10.31 7.12 10.52
CA ALA A 468 -10.11 7.49 9.13
C ALA A 468 -10.14 6.22 8.28
N THR A 469 -10.98 6.19 7.25
CA THR A 469 -11.23 5.00 6.41
C THR A 469 -11.00 5.31 4.93
N SER A 470 -10.61 4.29 4.17
CA SER A 470 -10.61 4.33 2.71
C SER A 470 -10.94 2.96 2.13
N VAL A 471 -11.86 2.92 1.17
CA VAL A 471 -12.18 1.73 0.37
C VAL A 471 -11.90 2.01 -1.09
N VAL A 472 -11.17 1.11 -1.75
CA VAL A 472 -10.83 1.18 -3.17
C VAL A 472 -11.46 -0.02 -3.86
N ALA A 473 -12.24 0.21 -4.93
CA ALA A 473 -12.84 -0.87 -5.70
C ALA A 473 -12.40 -0.85 -7.16
N ASN A 474 -12.14 -2.04 -7.71
CA ASN A 474 -11.84 -2.29 -9.12
C ASN A 474 -12.75 -3.41 -9.67
N SER A 475 -12.44 -3.98 -10.82
CA SER A 475 -13.25 -5.06 -11.40
C SER A 475 -13.41 -6.26 -10.46
N GLU A 476 -12.44 -6.52 -9.58
CA GLU A 476 -12.33 -7.76 -8.80
C GLU A 476 -12.99 -7.69 -7.41
N GLY A 477 -13.21 -6.47 -6.88
CA GLY A 477 -13.69 -6.31 -5.50
C GLY A 477 -13.31 -4.97 -4.88
N ALA A 478 -13.72 -4.80 -3.62
CA ALA A 478 -13.34 -3.70 -2.75
C ALA A 478 -12.22 -4.09 -1.78
N ASP A 479 -11.25 -3.20 -1.60
CA ASP A 479 -10.11 -3.29 -0.68
C ASP A 479 -10.22 -2.15 0.36
N TRP A 480 -10.36 -2.52 1.63
CA TRP A 480 -10.67 -1.62 2.74
C TRP A 480 -9.48 -1.43 3.68
N SER A 481 -9.25 -0.18 4.08
CA SER A 481 -8.20 0.23 5.00
C SER A 481 -8.75 1.20 6.04
N LEU A 482 -8.28 1.06 7.27
CA LEU A 482 -8.74 1.82 8.43
C LEU A 482 -7.53 2.29 9.26
N THR A 483 -7.61 3.46 9.87
CA THR A 483 -6.62 3.99 10.82
C THR A 483 -7.31 4.65 12.00
N SER A 484 -6.88 4.29 13.20
CA SER A 484 -7.40 4.90 14.43
C SER A 484 -7.04 6.38 14.49
N LEU A 485 -8.05 7.19 14.81
CA LEU A 485 -7.85 8.60 15.04
C LEU A 485 -7.31 8.84 16.46
N PRO A 486 -6.48 9.88 16.66
CA PRO A 486 -6.11 10.33 18.00
C PRO A 486 -7.35 10.63 18.86
N GLN A 487 -7.23 10.47 20.18
CA GLN A 487 -8.35 10.59 21.12
C GLN A 487 -9.12 11.92 21.05
N TYR A 488 -8.50 13.00 20.59
CA TYR A 488 -9.17 14.30 20.44
C TYR A 488 -10.16 14.32 19.27
N HIS A 489 -9.81 13.71 18.14
CA HIS A 489 -10.71 13.54 16.97
C HIS A 489 -11.86 12.60 17.30
N ALA A 490 -11.57 11.51 18.03
CA ALA A 490 -12.61 10.58 18.51
C ALA A 490 -13.65 11.24 19.42
N ARG A 491 -13.33 12.37 20.07
CA ARG A 491 -14.27 13.15 20.90
C ARG A 491 -15.06 14.20 20.10
N ARG A 492 -14.49 14.73 19.01
CA ARG A 492 -15.10 15.80 18.23
C ARG A 492 -16.02 15.29 17.12
N GLN A 493 -15.95 14.00 16.79
CA GLN A 493 -16.80 13.36 15.78
C GLN A 493 -16.69 14.00 14.38
N ASP A 494 -15.64 14.79 14.13
CA ASP A 494 -15.34 15.44 12.86
C ASP A 494 -14.05 14.91 12.24
N LEU A 495 -13.92 15.00 10.91
CA LEU A 495 -12.69 14.73 10.20
C LEU A 495 -12.64 15.49 8.88
N ARG A 496 -11.55 16.25 8.66
CA ARG A 496 -11.24 16.79 7.34
C ARG A 496 -10.47 15.76 6.52
N VAL A 497 -10.96 15.44 5.33
CA VAL A 497 -10.36 14.48 4.40
C VAL A 497 -10.04 15.14 3.07
N LYS A 498 -9.02 14.63 2.39
CA LYS A 498 -8.61 15.10 1.07
C LYS A 498 -8.21 13.93 0.17
N ILE A 499 -8.58 14.01 -1.10
CA ILE A 499 -8.03 13.18 -2.17
C ILE A 499 -7.32 14.06 -3.18
N GLU A 500 -6.18 13.60 -3.69
CA GLU A 500 -5.30 14.37 -4.56
C GLU A 500 -4.72 13.48 -5.66
N ARG A 501 -4.68 13.97 -6.89
CA ARG A 501 -4.06 13.28 -8.02
C ARG A 501 -2.58 13.60 -8.09
N ILE A 502 -1.75 12.57 -8.05
CA ILE A 502 -0.30 12.65 -8.28
C ILE A 502 0.05 11.78 -9.49
N GLY A 503 0.15 12.40 -10.66
CA GLY A 503 0.32 11.69 -11.93
C GLY A 503 -0.86 10.75 -12.22
N TYR A 504 -0.59 9.44 -12.20
CA TYR A 504 -1.62 8.40 -12.34
C TYR A 504 -2.13 7.84 -11.00
N ALA A 505 -1.54 8.24 -9.87
CA ALA A 505 -1.96 7.82 -8.54
C ALA A 505 -3.02 8.76 -7.96
N LEU A 506 -3.85 8.21 -7.07
CA LEU A 506 -4.71 8.96 -6.18
C LEU A 506 -4.17 8.83 -4.76
N TRP A 507 -3.79 9.94 -4.15
CA TRP A 507 -3.37 10.02 -2.76
C TRP A 507 -4.55 10.41 -1.88
N VAL A 508 -4.66 9.75 -0.74
CA VAL A 508 -5.76 9.90 0.22
C VAL A 508 -5.18 10.39 1.53
N TRP A 509 -5.76 11.45 2.09
CA TRP A 509 -5.27 12.19 3.23
C TRP A 509 -6.39 12.46 4.24
N TYR A 510 -6.01 12.65 5.50
CA TYR A 510 -6.85 13.21 6.55
C TYR A 510 -6.06 14.24 7.35
N GLU A 511 -6.74 15.19 7.96
CA GLU A 511 -6.12 16.24 8.77
C GLU A 511 -5.98 15.78 10.23
N ASP A 512 -4.75 15.80 10.74
CA ASP A 512 -4.42 15.66 12.16
C ASP A 512 -4.23 17.07 12.73
N GLU A 513 -5.01 17.44 13.75
CA GLU A 513 -5.03 18.83 14.25
C GLU A 513 -3.64 19.31 14.72
N MET A 514 -2.77 18.38 15.16
CA MET A 514 -1.42 18.72 15.63
C MET A 514 -0.35 18.60 14.54
N LEU A 515 -0.49 17.63 13.63
CA LEU A 515 0.55 17.28 12.65
C LEU A 515 0.21 17.72 11.22
N GLY A 516 -0.96 18.32 11.02
CA GLY A 516 -1.50 18.69 9.71
C GLY A 516 -1.92 17.47 8.88
N TRP A 517 -1.81 17.57 7.56
CA TRP A 517 -2.20 16.52 6.64
C TRP A 517 -1.38 15.23 6.80
N LYS A 518 -2.05 14.14 7.16
CA LYS A 518 -1.50 12.78 7.21
C LYS A 518 -1.99 11.96 6.03
N LYS A 519 -1.06 11.26 5.37
CA LYS A 519 -1.39 10.36 4.27
C LYS A 519 -2.00 9.08 4.83
N LEU A 520 -3.23 8.78 4.42
CA LEU A 520 -3.93 7.53 4.75
C LEU A 520 -3.58 6.41 3.78
N ARG A 521 -3.58 6.72 2.48
CA ARG A 521 -3.46 5.70 1.44
C ARG A 521 -2.88 6.29 0.16
N GLU A 522 -2.11 5.48 -0.54
CA GLU A 522 -1.71 5.73 -1.92
C GLU A 522 -2.33 4.67 -2.82
N VAL A 523 -3.14 5.11 -3.77
CA VAL A 523 -3.81 4.28 -4.77
C VAL A 523 -3.11 4.48 -6.10
N THR A 524 -2.05 3.72 -6.31
CA THR A 524 -1.26 3.76 -7.54
C THR A 524 -2.13 3.42 -8.75
N TRP A 525 -1.92 4.14 -9.86
CA TRP A 525 -2.56 3.87 -11.16
C TRP A 525 -4.09 4.04 -11.22
N PHE A 526 -4.71 4.70 -10.23
CA PHE A 526 -6.14 4.98 -10.23
C PHE A 526 -6.61 5.65 -11.53
N PHE A 527 -5.86 6.63 -12.04
CA PHE A 527 -6.18 7.37 -13.27
C PHE A 527 -5.61 6.73 -14.55
N TRP A 528 -4.89 5.61 -14.46
CA TRP A 528 -4.35 4.96 -15.65
C TRP A 528 -5.48 4.42 -16.55
N GLY A 529 -5.42 4.75 -17.84
CA GLY A 529 -6.43 4.38 -18.83
C GLY A 529 -7.79 5.07 -18.63
N VAL A 530 -7.86 6.11 -17.81
CA VAL A 530 -9.08 6.87 -17.52
C VAL A 530 -8.99 8.23 -18.18
N GLU A 531 -9.93 8.53 -19.08
CA GLU A 531 -10.06 9.88 -19.65
C GLU A 531 -10.56 10.85 -18.56
N ASP A 532 -10.05 12.08 -18.53
CA ASP A 532 -10.39 13.03 -17.45
C ASP A 532 -11.91 13.30 -17.34
N LYS A 533 -12.63 13.37 -18.47
CA LYS A 533 -14.10 13.51 -18.51
C LYS A 533 -14.86 12.31 -17.90
N ALA A 534 -14.20 11.17 -17.73
CA ALA A 534 -14.77 9.99 -17.07
C ALA A 534 -14.65 10.06 -15.54
N VAL A 535 -13.90 11.02 -15.00
CA VAL A 535 -13.77 11.22 -13.55
C VAL A 535 -15.00 11.93 -12.99
N ARG A 536 -15.55 11.39 -11.90
CA ARG A 536 -16.59 12.02 -11.08
C ARG A 536 -16.14 12.04 -9.64
N VAL A 537 -16.37 13.14 -8.96
CA VAL A 537 -15.99 13.30 -7.55
C VAL A 537 -17.15 13.94 -6.79
N GLY A 538 -17.26 13.60 -5.52
CA GLY A 538 -18.38 14.03 -4.70
C GLY A 538 -18.29 13.56 -3.27
N VAL A 539 -19.43 13.52 -2.62
CA VAL A 539 -19.60 13.09 -1.22
C VAL A 539 -20.56 11.91 -1.12
N TYR A 540 -20.43 11.13 -0.06
CA TYR A 540 -21.32 10.01 0.24
C TYR A 540 -21.64 9.94 1.73
N ALA A 541 -22.80 9.37 2.05
CA ALA A 541 -23.22 9.00 3.39
C ALA A 541 -23.76 7.57 3.40
N SER A 542 -23.54 6.82 4.48
CA SER A 542 -23.88 5.40 4.54
C SER A 542 -24.12 4.93 5.96
N ARG A 543 -25.21 4.18 6.16
CA ARG A 543 -25.56 3.47 7.41
C ARG A 543 -25.85 1.99 7.09
N PRO A 544 -24.81 1.13 7.04
CA PRO A 544 -24.94 -0.27 6.68
C PRO A 544 -25.64 -1.10 7.77
N ALA A 545 -25.33 -0.84 9.05
CA ALA A 545 -25.98 -1.53 10.14
C ALA A 545 -27.45 -1.13 10.28
N ASN A 546 -28.29 -2.13 10.50
CA ASN A 546 -29.70 -1.99 10.86
C ASN A 546 -30.03 -3.00 11.95
N PHE A 547 -29.37 -2.88 13.09
CA PHE A 547 -29.73 -3.69 14.26
C PHE A 547 -31.01 -3.10 14.86
N GLY A 548 -32.09 -3.89 14.85
CA GLY A 548 -33.27 -3.55 15.64
C GLY A 548 -32.99 -3.61 17.14
N ILE A 549 -33.94 -3.16 17.97
CA ILE A 549 -33.86 -3.19 19.44
C ILE A 549 -33.37 -4.57 19.92
N SER A 550 -32.20 -4.61 20.56
CA SER A 550 -31.68 -5.83 21.16
C SER A 550 -32.64 -6.35 22.24
N VAL A 551 -32.63 -7.64 22.55
CA VAL A 551 -33.48 -8.21 23.62
C VAL A 551 -33.18 -7.55 24.97
N PHE A 552 -31.96 -7.06 25.16
CA PHE A 552 -31.52 -6.31 26.33
C PHE A 552 -32.14 -4.90 26.37
N ASP A 553 -32.08 -4.15 25.26
CA ASP A 553 -32.67 -2.81 25.15
C ASP A 553 -34.19 -2.82 25.30
N ARG A 554 -34.84 -3.88 24.79
CA ARG A 554 -36.28 -4.08 24.91
C ARG A 554 -36.74 -4.30 26.35
N ARG A 555 -35.86 -4.80 27.22
CA ARG A 555 -36.11 -5.02 28.66
C ARG A 555 -35.77 -3.80 29.52
N ASN A 556 -34.88 -2.92 29.04
CA ASN A 556 -34.34 -1.80 29.81
C ASN A 556 -34.76 -0.42 29.28
N GLY A 557 -35.74 -0.35 28.36
CA GLY A 557 -36.26 0.92 27.84
C GLY A 557 -35.35 1.64 26.84
N GLY A 558 -34.48 0.92 26.14
CA GLY A 558 -33.57 1.48 25.13
C GLY A 558 -34.30 2.05 23.91
N SER A 559 -33.82 3.19 23.40
CA SER A 559 -34.40 3.89 22.23
C SER A 559 -34.07 3.18 20.90
N ASN A 560 -35.01 3.20 19.96
CA ASN A 560 -34.88 2.52 18.65
C ASN A 560 -34.02 3.34 17.67
N VAL A 561 -32.70 3.38 17.89
CA VAL A 561 -31.73 4.14 17.07
C VAL A 561 -31.60 3.55 15.66
N GLY A 562 -31.75 2.23 15.50
CA GLY A 562 -31.60 1.50 14.23
C GLY A 562 -32.53 1.92 13.08
N THR A 563 -33.63 2.63 13.36
CA THR A 563 -34.58 3.09 12.33
C THR A 563 -34.39 4.55 11.91
N ARG A 564 -33.44 5.28 12.51
CA ARG A 564 -33.19 6.69 12.18
C ARG A 564 -32.17 6.80 11.04
N ASN A 565 -32.28 7.87 10.26
CA ASN A 565 -31.26 8.20 9.27
C ASN A 565 -29.99 8.68 10.00
N LEU A 566 -28.82 8.33 9.47
CA LEU A 566 -27.56 9.01 9.79
C LEU A 566 -27.55 10.34 9.04
N CYS A 567 -27.43 11.46 9.73
CA CYS A 567 -27.31 12.77 9.11
C CYS A 567 -25.86 13.22 9.19
N ILE A 568 -25.20 13.36 8.03
CA ILE A 568 -23.81 13.78 7.95
C ILE A 568 -23.75 15.19 7.42
N GLU A 569 -23.09 16.06 8.17
CA GLU A 569 -22.79 17.43 7.79
C GLU A 569 -21.48 17.45 6.98
N PHE A 570 -21.50 18.19 5.88
CA PHE A 570 -20.36 18.42 5.01
C PHE A 570 -20.07 19.91 4.99
N GLU A 571 -18.86 20.29 5.39
CA GLU A 571 -18.43 21.69 5.43
C GLU A 571 -17.17 21.90 4.59
N GLY A 572 -17.11 23.02 3.87
CA GLY A 572 -15.93 23.40 3.10
C GLY A 572 -15.59 22.43 1.97
N LEU A 573 -16.60 21.90 1.26
CA LEU A 573 -16.36 21.06 0.09
C LEU A 573 -15.70 21.89 -1.03
N GLU A 574 -14.47 21.53 -1.36
CA GLU A 574 -13.69 22.12 -2.45
C GLU A 574 -13.28 21.03 -3.44
N ILE A 575 -13.35 21.33 -4.74
CA ILE A 575 -12.99 20.42 -5.83
C ILE A 575 -12.21 21.21 -6.88
N PHE A 576 -10.99 20.75 -7.17
CA PHE A 576 -10.00 21.41 -8.04
C PHE A 576 -9.76 20.63 -9.34
#